data_AF-A0A2N1T7Q5-F1
#
_entry.id   AF-A0A2N1T7Q5-F1
#
_cell.length_a   1.000
_cell.length_b   1.000
_cell.length_c   1.000
_cell.angle_alpha   90.00
_cell.angle_beta   90.00
_cell.angle_gamma   90.00
#
_symmetry.space_group_name_H-M   'P 1'
#
loop_
_entity.id
_entity.type
_entity.pdbx_description
1 polymer ?
#
loop_
_entity_poly.entity_id
_entity_poly.type
_entity_poly.pdbx_seq_one_letter_code
_entity_poly.pdbx_strand_id
1 'polypeptide(L)' 'MTSKRSYELIYGYRHCFKENVYSAGYVRTRKEAQEWADQGNRGIISVPRPSDEESISCPALSCPLKGQSPWFSYRRL' A
#
# COMPACT_ATOMS: atom_id res chain seq x y z
N MET A 1 -30.06 -7.37 8.22
CA MET A 1 -29.34 -6.09 8.04
C MET A 1 -27.95 -6.37 7.47
N THR A 2 -27.81 -6.30 6.15
CA THR A 2 -26.61 -6.71 5.41
C THR A 2 -25.62 -5.55 5.31
N SER A 3 -24.81 -5.33 6.35
CA SER A 3 -23.66 -4.42 6.28
C SER A 3 -22.53 -5.05 5.46
N LYS A 4 -22.71 -5.17 4.14
CA LYS A 4 -21.72 -5.74 3.20
C LYS A 4 -21.16 -4.68 2.27
N ARG A 5 -20.57 -3.61 2.81
CA ARG A 5 -19.75 -2.68 2.02
C ARG A 5 -18.45 -2.41 2.77
N SER A 6 -17.67 -3.46 2.94
CA SER A 6 -16.33 -3.36 3.48
C SER A 6 -15.38 -2.78 2.42
N TYR A 7 -14.41 -2.00 2.86
CA TYR A 7 -13.31 -1.51 2.04
C TYR A 7 -12.04 -2.22 2.48
N GLU A 8 -11.32 -2.78 1.52
CA GLU A 8 -9.98 -3.30 1.77
C GLU A 8 -8.98 -2.15 1.72
N LEU A 9 -8.16 -2.05 2.76
CA LEU A 9 -7.02 -1.15 2.84
C LEU A 9 -5.85 -1.83 2.12
N ILE A 10 -5.24 -1.12 1.18
CA ILE A 10 -4.13 -1.66 0.40
C ILE A 10 -2.93 -0.73 0.48
N TYR A 11 -1.75 -1.31 0.70
CA TYR A 11 -0.49 -0.60 0.51
C TYR A 11 0.36 -1.36 -0.49
N GLY A 12 1.30 -0.67 -1.10
CA GLY A 12 2.20 -1.34 -2.03
C GLY A 12 3.50 -0.62 -2.19
N TYR A 13 4.42 -1.31 -2.84
CA TYR A 13 5.74 -0.80 -3.16
C TYR A 13 5.90 -0.88 -4.67
N ARG A 14 6.15 0.27 -5.30
CA ARG A 14 6.34 0.35 -6.74
C ARG A 14 7.82 0.52 -7.05
N HIS A 15 8.32 -0.35 -7.91
CA HIS A 15 9.59 -0.20 -8.60
C HIS A 15 9.33 0.04 -10.10
N CYS A 16 10.37 0.34 -10.89
CA CYS A 16 10.21 0.62 -12.31
C CYS A 16 9.68 -0.56 -13.16
N PHE A 17 9.78 -1.79 -12.69
CA PHE A 17 9.34 -3.00 -13.43
C PHE A 17 8.43 -3.94 -12.64
N LYS A 18 8.17 -3.65 -11.36
CA LYS A 18 7.37 -4.51 -10.49
C LYS A 18 6.64 -3.67 -9.46
N GLU A 19 5.43 -4.10 -9.12
CA GLU A 19 4.61 -3.55 -8.05
C GLU A 19 4.20 -4.69 -7.13
N ASN A 20 4.47 -4.56 -5.84
CA ASN A 20 3.96 -5.45 -4.83
C ASN A 20 2.77 -4.78 -4.15
N VAL A 21 1.67 -5.51 -3.96
CA VAL A 21 0.44 -5.01 -3.33
C VAL A 21 0.08 -5.91 -2.16
N TYR A 22 -0.21 -5.29 -1.03
CA TYR A 22 -0.48 -5.95 0.24
C TYR A 22 -1.80 -5.46 0.82
N SER A 23 -2.50 -6.35 1.51
CA SER A 23 -3.68 -6.01 2.29
C SER A 23 -3.27 -5.55 3.69
N ALA A 24 -3.77 -4.39 4.13
CA ALA A 24 -3.61 -3.88 5.50
C ALA A 24 -4.85 -4.14 6.38
N GLY A 25 -5.84 -4.86 5.85
CA GLY A 25 -7.08 -5.18 6.55
C GLY A 25 -8.30 -4.53 5.92
N TYR A 26 -9.40 -4.48 6.69
CA TYR A 26 -10.71 -4.09 6.18
C TYR A 26 -11.41 -3.12 7.13
N VAL A 27 -12.07 -2.12 6.56
CA VAL A 27 -12.89 -1.15 7.28
C VAL A 27 -14.31 -1.12 6.72
N ARG A 28 -15.27 -0.58 7.47
CA ARG A 28 -16.70 -0.66 7.09
C ARG A 28 -17.16 0.54 6.27
N THR A 29 -16.44 1.65 6.32
CA THR A 29 -16.85 2.89 5.67
C THR A 29 -15.79 3.39 4.71
N ARG A 30 -16.26 4.11 3.68
CA ARG A 30 -15.36 4.80 2.74
C ARG A 30 -14.49 5.84 3.44
N LYS A 31 -15.06 6.50 4.46
CA LYS A 31 -14.39 7.56 5.21
C LYS A 31 -13.17 7.00 5.94
N GLU A 32 -13.33 5.91 6.69
CA GLU A 32 -12.22 5.23 7.35
C GLU A 32 -11.14 4.81 6.35
N ALA A 33 -11.56 4.28 5.19
CA ALA A 33 -10.62 3.83 4.16
C ALA A 33 -9.82 4.98 3.54
N GLN A 34 -10.48 6.11 3.31
CA GLN A 34 -9.87 7.33 2.80
C GLN A 34 -8.92 7.96 3.82
N GLU A 35 -9.34 8.09 5.08
CA GLU A 35 -8.49 8.64 6.14
C GLU A 35 -7.22 7.83 6.32
N TRP A 36 -7.31 6.50 6.25
CA TRP A 36 -6.14 5.62 6.30
C TRP A 36 -5.18 5.87 5.13
N ALA A 37 -5.70 5.93 3.89
CA ALA A 37 -4.87 6.19 2.72
C ALA A 37 -4.23 7.58 2.75
N ASP A 38 -4.97 8.61 3.19
CA ASP A 38 -4.46 9.97 3.32
C ASP A 38 -3.35 10.06 4.39
N GLN A 39 -3.52 9.39 5.53
CA GLN A 39 -2.49 9.32 6.57
C GLN A 39 -1.23 8.61 6.09
N GLY A 40 -1.38 7.51 5.33
CA GLY A 40 -0.27 6.77 4.76
C GLY A 40 0.53 7.59 3.75
N ASN A 41 -0.16 8.25 2.81
CA ASN A 41 0.49 9.10 1.82
C ASN A 41 1.14 10.37 2.42
N ARG A 42 0.71 10.78 3.63
CA ARG A 42 1.37 11.84 4.42
C ARG A 42 2.52 11.33 5.29
N GLY A 43 2.78 10.02 5.32
CA GLY A 43 3.81 9.41 6.17
C GLY A 43 3.50 9.39 7.66
N ILE A 44 2.23 9.54 8.04
CA ILE A 44 1.78 9.52 9.45
C ILE A 44 1.77 8.08 9.99
N ILE A 45 1.39 7.13 9.13
CA ILE A 45 1.38 5.70 9.46
C ILE A 45 2.50 4.99 8.70
N SER A 46 3.08 3.97 9.34
CA SER A 46 4.08 3.09 8.74
C SER A 46 3.47 1.71 8.49
N VAL A 47 3.94 1.05 7.44
CA VAL A 47 3.59 -0.33 7.08
C VAL A 47 4.86 -1.16 7.03
N PRO A 48 4.75 -2.49 7.21
CA PRO A 48 5.89 -3.37 7.04
C PRO A 48 6.57 -3.14 5.68
N ARG A 49 7.90 -3.19 5.69
CA ARG A 49 8.66 -3.30 4.44
C ARG A 49 8.49 -4.71 3.88
N PRO A 50 8.52 -4.88 2.54
CA PRO A 50 8.57 -6.19 1.93
C PRO A 50 9.77 -6.96 2.49
N SER A 51 9.63 -8.27 2.66
CA SER A 51 10.75 -9.15 3.02
C SER A 51 11.84 -9.06 1.94
N ASP A 52 13.09 -9.40 2.26
CA ASP A 52 14.19 -9.38 1.29
C ASP A 52 13.90 -10.24 0.04
N GLU A 53 13.11 -11.30 0.16
CA GLU A 53 12.65 -12.14 -0.98
C GLU A 53 11.65 -11.40 -1.90
N GLU A 54 10.86 -10.48 -1.35
CA GLU A 54 9.94 -9.63 -2.10
C GLU A 54 10.55 -8.29 -2.49
N SER A 55 11.71 -7.97 -1.90
CA SER A 55 12.46 -6.76 -2.18
C SER A 55 12.90 -6.76 -3.64
N ILE A 56 12.50 -5.71 -4.35
CA ILE A 56 12.73 -5.63 -5.79
C ILE A 56 14.20 -5.26 -6.01
N SER A 57 15.05 -6.27 -6.19
CA SER A 57 16.45 -6.09 -6.56
C SER A 57 16.52 -5.58 -8.01
N CYS A 58 16.83 -4.30 -8.16
CA CYS A 58 17.04 -3.69 -9.47
C CYS A 58 18.53 -3.65 -9.80
N PRO A 59 18.94 -4.22 -10.96
CA PRO A 59 20.34 -4.19 -11.38
C PRO A 59 20.81 -2.80 -11.80
N ALA A 60 19.90 -1.83 -11.95
CA ALA A 60 20.27 -0.47 -12.32
C ALA A 60 21.12 0.18 -11.21
N LEU A 61 22.24 0.77 -11.61
CA LEU A 61 23.11 1.57 -10.74
C LEU A 61 22.35 2.75 -10.13
N SER A 62 21.50 3.41 -10.93
CA SER A 62 20.63 4.49 -10.50
C SER A 62 19.19 4.23 -10.96
N CYS A 63 18.26 4.18 -10.02
CA CYS A 63 16.82 4.14 -10.28
C CYS A 63 16.12 5.03 -9.24
N PRO A 64 15.30 6.01 -9.66
CA PRO A 64 14.61 6.89 -8.72
C PRO A 64 13.61 6.14 -7.81
N LEU A 65 13.16 4.95 -8.25
CA LEU A 65 12.26 4.08 -7.48
C LEU A 65 12.99 3.02 -6.66
N LYS A 66 14.34 3.05 -6.61
CA LYS A 66 15.15 2.06 -5.88
C LYS A 66 14.91 2.08 -4.38
N GLY A 67 14.60 3.26 -3.83
CA GLY A 67 14.30 3.46 -2.41
C GLY A 67 12.92 2.94 -1.98
N GLN A 68 12.04 2.61 -2.93
CA GLN A 68 10.70 2.02 -2.72
C GLN A 68 9.94 2.62 -1.53
N SER A 69 9.36 3.80 -1.71
CA SER A 69 8.40 4.35 -0.75
C SER A 69 7.04 3.65 -0.90
N PRO A 70 6.36 3.33 0.22
CA PRO A 70 5.04 2.74 0.13
C PRO A 70 4.02 3.76 -0.41
N TRP A 71 3.11 3.27 -1.24
CA TRP A 71 1.90 3.98 -1.61
C TRP A 71 0.71 3.35 -0.88
N PHE A 72 -0.34 4.14 -0.65
CA PHE A 72 -1.51 3.73 0.12
C PHE A 72 -2.78 4.01 -0.67
N SER A 73 -3.72 3.06 -0.68
CA SER A 73 -5.01 3.17 -1.36
C SER A 73 -6.05 2.26 -0.70
N TYR A 74 -7.26 2.23 -1.25
CA TYR A 74 -8.31 1.33 -0.80
C TYR A 74 -9.19 0.91 -1.97
N ARG A 75 -9.82 -0.26 -1.86
CA ARG A 75 -10.81 -0.73 -2.83
C ARG A 75 -12.07 -1.22 -2.14
N ARG A 76 -13.20 -1.05 -2.83
CA ARG A 76 -14.50 -1.55 -2.34
C ARG A 76 -14.60 -3.05 -2.61
N LEU A 77 -15.11 -3.80 -1.64
CA LEU A 77 -15.48 -5.21 -1.77
C LEU A 77 -16.96 -5.40 -2.13
#